data_AF-A0A7Y7CT03-F1
#
_entry.id   AF-A0A7Y7CT03-F1
#
_cell.length_a   1.000
_cell.length_b   1.000
_cell.length_c   1.000
_cell.angle_alpha   90.00
_cell.angle_beta   90.00
_cell.angle_gamma   90.00
#
_symmetry.space_group_name_H-M   'P 1'
#
loop_
_entity.id
_entity.type
_entity.pdbx_description
1 polymer ?
#
loop_
_entity_poly.entity_id
_entity_poly.type
_entity_poly.pdbx_seq_one_letter_code
_entity_poly.pdbx_strand_id
1 'polypeptide(L)'
;MAKMIGMIGTSHIPAIGRAVDQGLEETPYWVDFFDGYKPMRKFLQDEKPDIAVLFYNDHGLSMFLDKKPTFSIGCAPQYENADEGWGVNVIPPLTGETELSWHIVNHLIENDFDPTVCQDIKVDHGATVPMSVLYPNHGYQGVKVIPIAINCERHPMPKPSRSYAFGKAIGDAIRSWESDQKVVILGTGGLSHQLDGERAGYLNTDFDQMCMDKLVNDPEDLCQYSNDDLTRIAGAQGVELAMWMAARGCFSGPVKEVERRLVAPISNTAAGLQLLLPA
;
A
#
# COMPACT_ATOMS: atom_id res chain seq x y z
N MET A 1 10.21 -18.58 12.27
CA MET A 1 9.03 -17.71 12.15
C MET A 1 9.45 -16.50 11.36
N ALA A 2 8.75 -16.21 10.26
CA ALA A 2 9.12 -15.09 9.40
C ALA A 2 9.08 -13.78 10.17
N LYS A 3 10.02 -12.88 9.86
CA LYS A 3 10.21 -11.63 10.61
C LYS A 3 9.67 -10.47 9.82
N MET A 4 8.61 -9.82 10.31
CA MET A 4 8.21 -8.51 9.79
C MET A 4 9.21 -7.45 10.25
N ILE A 5 9.92 -6.84 9.31
CA ILE A 5 11.05 -5.94 9.60
C ILE A 5 10.65 -4.47 9.66
N GLY A 6 9.52 -4.09 9.06
CA GLY A 6 9.05 -2.72 9.00
C GLY A 6 7.85 -2.54 8.09
N MET A 7 7.19 -1.40 8.26
CA MET A 7 6.11 -0.91 7.41
C MET A 7 6.58 0.33 6.66
N ILE A 8 6.31 0.38 5.36
CA ILE A 8 6.44 1.59 4.55
C ILE A 8 5.04 1.99 4.06
N GLY A 9 4.57 3.14 4.53
CA GLY A 9 3.42 3.85 3.96
C GLY A 9 3.88 4.73 2.80
N THR A 10 3.24 4.63 1.63
CA THR A 10 3.64 5.42 0.45
C THR A 10 2.50 5.68 -0.52
N SER A 11 2.36 6.90 -1.00
CA SER A 11 1.46 7.18 -2.13
C SER A 11 1.91 6.42 -3.40
N HIS A 12 0.94 6.05 -4.24
CA HIS A 12 1.17 5.29 -5.47
C HIS A 12 0.72 6.02 -6.75
N ILE A 13 0.51 7.34 -6.67
CA ILE A 13 -0.05 8.16 -7.76
C ILE A 13 0.72 7.95 -9.07
N PRO A 14 0.07 7.73 -10.22
CA PRO A 14 0.75 7.52 -11.51
C PRO A 14 1.74 8.63 -11.87
N ALA A 15 1.46 9.88 -11.48
CA ALA A 15 2.35 11.01 -11.70
C ALA A 15 3.73 10.83 -11.05
N ILE A 16 3.81 10.13 -9.91
CA ILE A 16 5.07 9.78 -9.26
C ILE A 16 5.85 8.77 -10.13
N GLY A 17 5.17 7.74 -10.63
CA GLY A 17 5.78 6.77 -11.56
C GLY A 17 6.34 7.44 -12.80
N ARG A 18 5.57 8.35 -13.42
CA ARG A 18 6.05 9.16 -14.55
C ARG A 18 7.26 10.03 -14.21
N ALA A 19 7.30 10.60 -13.00
CA ALA A 19 8.43 11.41 -12.59
C ALA A 19 9.71 10.59 -12.49
N VAL A 20 9.63 9.33 -12.02
CA VAL A 20 10.76 8.39 -12.04
C VAL A 20 11.16 8.07 -13.48
N ASP A 21 10.21 7.68 -14.33
CA ASP A 21 10.46 7.32 -15.74
C ASP A 21 11.14 8.45 -16.53
N GLN A 22 10.82 9.70 -16.21
CA GLN A 22 11.34 10.89 -16.88
C GLN A 22 12.58 11.48 -16.19
N GLY A 23 13.06 10.90 -15.09
CA GLY A 23 14.22 11.40 -14.33
C GLY A 23 13.98 12.78 -13.69
N LEU A 24 12.75 13.05 -13.25
CA LEU A 24 12.35 14.35 -12.68
C LEU A 24 12.55 14.44 -11.16
N GLU A 25 13.05 13.38 -10.52
CA GLU A 25 13.19 13.29 -9.05
C GLU A 25 13.91 14.49 -8.43
N GLU A 26 14.91 15.06 -9.12
CA GLU A 26 15.74 16.18 -8.62
C GLU A 26 15.21 17.58 -9.02
N THR A 27 14.04 17.67 -9.64
CA THR A 27 13.46 18.96 -10.05
C THR A 27 12.79 19.67 -8.88
N PRO A 28 12.64 21.02 -8.89
CA PRO A 28 12.08 21.77 -7.75
C PRO A 28 10.67 21.34 -7.31
N TYR A 29 9.86 20.80 -8.21
CA TYR A 29 8.51 20.30 -7.87
C TYR A 29 8.57 18.96 -7.13
N TRP A 30 9.58 18.13 -7.40
CA TRP A 30 9.64 16.73 -7.00
C TRP A 30 10.65 16.43 -5.89
N VAL A 31 11.73 17.23 -5.80
CA VAL A 31 12.86 16.97 -4.90
C VAL A 31 12.45 16.80 -3.45
N ASP A 32 11.56 17.68 -2.95
CA ASP A 32 11.08 17.61 -1.58
C ASP A 32 10.32 16.30 -1.33
N PHE A 33 9.54 15.81 -2.29
CA PHE A 33 8.85 14.53 -2.15
C PHE A 33 9.81 13.34 -2.22
N PHE A 34 10.70 13.30 -3.23
CA PHE A 34 11.59 12.17 -3.45
C PHE A 34 12.68 12.01 -2.37
N ASP A 35 13.07 13.09 -1.71
CA ASP A 35 13.95 13.05 -0.54
C ASP A 35 13.43 12.15 0.58
N GLY A 36 12.10 12.05 0.74
CA GLY A 36 11.47 11.17 1.73
C GLY A 36 11.68 9.67 1.45
N TYR A 37 11.98 9.29 0.21
CA TYR A 37 12.32 7.90 -0.11
C TYR A 37 13.78 7.55 0.21
N LYS A 38 14.68 8.52 0.42
CA LYS A 38 16.10 8.22 0.69
C LYS A 38 16.28 7.36 1.96
N PRO A 39 15.65 7.67 3.11
CA PRO A 39 15.72 6.81 4.30
C PRO A 39 15.06 5.45 4.10
N MET A 40 13.95 5.37 3.35
CA MET A 40 13.25 4.12 3.04
C MET A 40 14.11 3.20 2.16
N ARG A 41 14.69 3.74 1.10
CA ARG A 41 15.64 3.04 0.21
C ARG A 41 16.84 2.53 1.01
N LYS A 42 17.38 3.35 1.93
CA LYS A 42 18.46 2.93 2.82
C LYS A 42 18.04 1.76 3.72
N PHE A 43 16.87 1.85 4.36
CA PHE A 43 16.33 0.77 5.18
C PHE A 43 16.20 -0.54 4.39
N LEU A 44 15.65 -0.49 3.17
CA LEU A 44 15.52 -1.67 2.31
C LEU A 44 16.87 -2.26 1.87
N GLN A 45 17.88 -1.41 1.63
CA GLN A 45 19.24 -1.84 1.29
C GLN A 45 19.97 -2.49 2.47
N ASP A 46 19.80 -1.94 3.67
CA ASP A 46 20.42 -2.44 4.89
C ASP A 46 19.75 -3.75 5.35
N GLU A 47 18.42 -3.75 5.43
CA GLU A 47 17.65 -4.89 5.94
C GLU A 47 17.40 -5.98 4.91
N LYS A 48 17.45 -5.69 3.60
CA LYS A 48 17.29 -6.67 2.50
C LYS A 48 16.12 -7.64 2.72
N PRO A 49 14.85 -7.18 2.67
CA PRO A 49 13.70 -8.07 2.78
C PRO A 49 13.69 -9.10 1.66
N ASP A 50 13.24 -10.31 1.98
CA ASP A 50 13.03 -11.39 1.00
C ASP A 50 11.65 -11.26 0.34
N ILE A 51 10.67 -10.73 1.09
CA ILE A 51 9.27 -10.63 0.68
C ILE A 51 8.71 -9.23 0.96
N ALA A 52 7.95 -8.68 0.03
CA ALA A 52 7.10 -7.52 0.22
C ALA A 52 5.62 -7.93 0.16
N VAL A 53 4.90 -7.74 1.27
CA VAL A 53 3.43 -7.82 1.28
C VAL A 53 2.90 -6.43 0.98
N LEU A 54 2.23 -6.26 -0.16
CA LEU A 54 1.88 -4.96 -0.72
C LEU A 54 0.36 -4.80 -0.74
N PHE A 55 -0.16 -3.95 0.15
CA PHE A 55 -1.56 -3.54 0.16
C PHE A 55 -1.75 -2.37 -0.81
N TYR A 56 -2.56 -2.59 -1.85
CA TYR A 56 -2.96 -1.59 -2.85
C TYR A 56 -4.46 -1.70 -3.15
N ASN A 57 -4.99 -0.86 -4.03
CA ASN A 57 -6.29 -1.03 -4.68
C ASN A 57 -6.08 -1.11 -6.20
N ASP A 58 -6.81 -1.99 -6.86
CA ASP A 58 -6.76 -2.14 -8.33
C ASP A 58 -7.66 -1.10 -9.00
N HIS A 59 -7.09 -0.25 -9.83
CA HIS A 59 -7.74 0.87 -10.50
C HIS A 59 -8.46 0.45 -11.79
N GLY A 60 -8.90 -0.80 -11.87
CA GLY A 60 -9.67 -1.35 -12.98
C GLY A 60 -8.85 -2.04 -14.05
N LEU A 61 -7.57 -2.35 -13.78
CA LEU A 61 -6.74 -3.11 -14.71
C LEU A 61 -7.12 -4.60 -14.72
N SER A 62 -7.20 -5.21 -13.54
CA SER A 62 -7.60 -6.61 -13.38
C SER A 62 -8.99 -6.77 -12.78
N MET A 63 -9.42 -5.83 -11.94
CA MET A 63 -10.66 -5.88 -11.18
C MET A 63 -11.54 -4.68 -11.54
N PHE A 64 -12.18 -4.78 -12.70
CA PHE A 64 -13.09 -3.76 -13.20
C PHE A 64 -14.44 -3.78 -12.49
N LEU A 65 -15.34 -2.87 -12.87
CA LEU A 65 -16.63 -2.65 -12.17
C LEU A 65 -17.60 -3.83 -12.22
N ASP A 66 -17.38 -4.82 -13.10
CA ASP A 66 -18.18 -6.03 -13.18
C ASP A 66 -17.83 -7.05 -12.08
N LYS A 67 -16.62 -6.97 -11.51
CA LYS A 67 -16.14 -7.84 -10.43
C LYS A 67 -15.22 -7.06 -9.50
N LYS A 68 -15.77 -6.64 -8.35
CA LYS A 68 -15.04 -5.84 -7.36
C LYS A 68 -15.03 -6.50 -5.97
N PRO A 69 -14.14 -7.48 -5.74
CA PRO A 69 -14.01 -8.16 -4.46
C PRO A 69 -13.52 -7.23 -3.35
N THR A 70 -14.04 -7.39 -2.13
CA THR A 70 -13.63 -6.58 -0.95
C THR A 70 -12.13 -6.69 -0.67
N PHE A 71 -11.62 -7.93 -0.64
CA PHE A 71 -10.21 -8.26 -0.45
C PHE A 71 -9.81 -9.30 -1.48
N SER A 72 -8.66 -9.11 -2.13
CA SER A 72 -8.07 -10.08 -3.05
C SER A 72 -6.60 -10.27 -2.77
N ILE A 73 -6.12 -11.50 -2.87
CA ILE A 73 -4.74 -11.85 -2.59
C ILE A 73 -4.15 -12.57 -3.80
N GLY A 74 -3.05 -12.03 -4.33
CA GLY A 74 -2.25 -12.69 -5.33
C GLY A 74 -1.58 -13.94 -4.76
N CYS A 75 -1.81 -15.08 -5.41
CA CYS A 75 -1.19 -16.38 -5.12
C CYS A 75 -0.51 -16.98 -6.37
N ALA A 76 -0.07 -16.12 -7.30
CA ALA A 76 0.60 -16.50 -8.53
C ALA A 76 2.13 -16.48 -8.37
N PRO A 77 2.89 -17.28 -9.17
CA PRO A 77 4.36 -17.23 -9.17
C PRO A 77 4.93 -15.93 -9.75
N GLN A 78 4.12 -15.17 -10.49
CA GLN A 78 4.55 -13.96 -11.18
C GLN A 78 3.35 -13.05 -11.44
N TYR A 79 3.58 -11.74 -11.45
CA TYR A 79 2.58 -10.73 -11.78
C TYR A 79 3.10 -9.79 -12.86
N GLU A 80 2.40 -9.73 -13.98
CA GLU A 80 2.66 -8.77 -15.06
C GLU A 80 1.92 -7.46 -14.80
N ASN A 81 2.40 -6.36 -15.37
CA ASN A 81 1.66 -5.11 -15.47
C ASN A 81 1.39 -4.74 -16.94
N ALA A 82 0.53 -3.77 -17.17
CA ALA A 82 0.18 -3.32 -18.51
C ALA A 82 -0.05 -1.81 -18.54
N ASP A 83 -0.12 -1.26 -19.76
CA ASP A 83 -0.47 0.13 -19.97
C ASP A 83 -1.92 0.39 -19.55
N GLU A 84 -2.08 1.36 -18.65
CA GLU A 84 -3.35 1.82 -18.11
C GLU A 84 -3.83 3.13 -18.77
N GLY A 85 -3.05 3.67 -19.71
CA GLY A 85 -3.29 4.98 -20.32
C GLY A 85 -2.76 6.17 -19.50
N TRP A 86 -2.14 5.91 -18.34
CA TRP A 86 -1.57 6.95 -17.47
C TRP A 86 -0.19 7.44 -17.92
N GLY A 87 0.44 6.77 -18.88
CA GLY A 87 1.78 7.10 -19.40
C GLY A 87 2.91 6.72 -18.44
N VAL A 88 2.69 5.74 -17.56
CA VAL A 88 3.72 5.09 -16.72
C VAL A 88 4.25 3.89 -17.50
N ASN A 89 5.56 3.69 -17.51
CA ASN A 89 6.16 2.57 -18.23
C ASN A 89 5.80 1.22 -17.57
N VAL A 90 5.61 0.21 -18.41
CA VAL A 90 5.55 -1.19 -17.95
C VAL A 90 6.91 -1.58 -17.37
N ILE A 91 6.93 -2.31 -16.26
CA ILE A 91 8.16 -2.72 -15.57
C ILE A 91 8.37 -4.23 -15.75
N PRO A 92 9.59 -4.77 -15.52
CA PRO A 92 9.77 -6.21 -15.44
C PRO A 92 8.80 -6.82 -14.41
N PRO A 93 8.21 -8.00 -14.70
CA PRO A 93 7.22 -8.61 -13.82
C PRO A 93 7.71 -8.78 -12.37
N LEU A 94 6.77 -8.75 -11.43
CA LEU A 94 7.05 -9.00 -10.02
C LEU A 94 7.04 -10.52 -9.77
N THR A 95 8.09 -11.05 -9.16
CA THR A 95 8.13 -12.46 -8.72
C THR A 95 7.21 -12.65 -7.53
N GLY A 96 6.32 -13.64 -7.56
CA GLY A 96 5.38 -13.92 -6.47
C GLY A 96 5.96 -14.82 -5.38
N GLU A 97 5.44 -14.70 -4.15
CA GLU A 97 5.68 -15.68 -3.07
C GLU A 97 4.45 -16.58 -2.89
N THR A 98 4.45 -17.74 -3.55
CA THR A 98 3.30 -18.67 -3.56
C THR A 98 3.09 -19.35 -2.22
N GLU A 99 4.14 -19.78 -1.53
CA GLU A 99 4.00 -20.55 -0.28
C GLU A 99 3.41 -19.69 0.84
N LEU A 100 3.96 -18.49 1.08
CA LEU A 100 3.42 -17.59 2.09
C LEU A 100 2.04 -17.05 1.70
N SER A 101 1.77 -16.76 0.43
CA SER A 101 0.45 -16.27 0.04
C SER A 101 -0.66 -17.31 0.27
N TRP A 102 -0.41 -18.59 -0.03
CA TRP A 102 -1.34 -19.67 0.31
C TRP A 102 -1.47 -19.90 1.82
N HIS A 103 -0.37 -19.79 2.58
CA HIS A 103 -0.42 -19.83 4.04
C HIS A 103 -1.30 -18.71 4.61
N ILE A 104 -1.15 -17.49 4.11
CA ILE A 104 -1.99 -16.34 4.47
C ILE A 104 -3.46 -16.60 4.15
N VAL A 105 -3.78 -17.07 2.93
CA VAL A 105 -5.15 -17.37 2.53
C VAL A 105 -5.80 -18.40 3.44
N ASN A 106 -5.11 -19.51 3.73
CA ASN A 106 -5.64 -20.54 4.62
C ASN A 106 -5.89 -19.99 6.03
N HIS A 107 -4.94 -19.22 6.57
CA HIS A 107 -5.10 -18.60 7.88
C HIS A 107 -6.28 -17.63 7.91
N LEU A 108 -6.51 -16.84 6.86
CA LEU A 108 -7.63 -15.90 6.78
C LEU A 108 -8.98 -16.59 6.77
N ILE A 109 -9.12 -17.70 6.03
CA ILE A 109 -10.36 -18.49 5.99
C ILE A 109 -10.67 -19.07 7.37
N GLU A 110 -9.67 -19.58 8.09
CA GLU A 110 -9.83 -20.09 9.46
C GLU A 110 -10.12 -18.99 10.50
N ASN A 111 -9.98 -17.71 10.13
CA ASN A 111 -10.21 -16.55 11.00
C ASN A 111 -11.33 -15.63 10.47
N ASP A 112 -12.32 -16.21 9.78
CA ASP A 112 -13.56 -15.54 9.35
C ASP A 112 -13.34 -14.31 8.44
N PHE A 113 -12.39 -14.43 7.50
CA PHE A 113 -12.25 -13.53 6.36
C PHE A 113 -12.54 -14.26 5.05
N ASP A 114 -13.16 -13.52 4.12
CA ASP A 114 -13.57 -14.04 2.81
C ASP A 114 -12.74 -13.43 1.66
N PRO A 115 -11.41 -13.65 1.58
CA PRO A 115 -10.61 -13.11 0.50
C PRO A 115 -10.88 -13.84 -0.81
N THR A 116 -10.77 -13.11 -1.92
CA THR A 116 -10.68 -13.71 -3.26
C THR A 116 -9.23 -14.13 -3.53
N VAL A 117 -9.03 -15.40 -3.90
CA VAL A 117 -7.72 -15.92 -4.33
C VAL A 117 -7.50 -15.59 -5.81
N CYS A 118 -6.39 -14.94 -6.12
CA CYS A 118 -6.04 -14.49 -7.46
C CYS A 118 -4.77 -15.18 -7.96
N GLN A 119 -4.91 -16.11 -8.91
CA GLN A 119 -3.77 -16.79 -9.56
C GLN A 119 -3.48 -16.28 -10.97
N ASP A 120 -4.37 -15.45 -11.51
CA ASP A 120 -4.23 -14.81 -12.81
C ASP A 120 -4.76 -13.37 -12.69
N ILE A 121 -3.84 -12.46 -12.35
CA ILE A 121 -4.10 -11.02 -12.28
C ILE A 121 -2.86 -10.27 -12.78
N LYS A 122 -3.12 -9.13 -13.42
CA LYS A 122 -2.11 -8.08 -13.60
C LYS A 122 -2.11 -7.16 -12.38
N VAL A 123 -0.96 -6.56 -12.13
CA VAL A 123 -0.80 -5.51 -11.12
C VAL A 123 -0.66 -4.16 -11.81
N ASP A 124 -1.30 -3.14 -11.27
CA ASP A 124 -1.39 -1.80 -11.87
C ASP A 124 -0.39 -0.83 -11.21
N HIS A 125 -0.54 0.47 -11.46
CA HIS A 125 0.27 1.52 -10.85
C HIS A 125 0.20 1.53 -9.31
N GLY A 126 -0.91 1.10 -8.71
CA GLY A 126 -1.08 1.02 -7.27
C GLY A 126 -0.07 0.08 -6.60
N ALA A 127 0.39 -0.94 -7.34
CA ALA A 127 1.46 -1.84 -6.92
C ALA A 127 2.81 -1.48 -7.54
N THR A 128 2.86 -1.12 -8.83
CA THR A 128 4.11 -0.94 -9.55
C THR A 128 4.82 0.38 -9.25
N VAL A 129 4.10 1.47 -8.97
CA VAL A 129 4.72 2.75 -8.58
C VAL A 129 5.50 2.61 -7.27
N PRO A 130 4.95 2.07 -6.16
CA PRO A 130 5.69 1.79 -4.94
C PRO A 130 6.96 0.95 -5.16
N MET A 131 6.87 -0.08 -6.00
CA MET A 131 8.04 -0.91 -6.31
C MET A 131 9.13 -0.13 -7.06
N SER A 132 8.76 0.68 -8.05
CA SER A 132 9.71 1.49 -8.82
C SER A 132 10.39 2.59 -7.99
N VAL A 133 9.64 3.27 -7.11
CA VAL A 133 10.19 4.35 -6.28
C VAL A 133 11.05 3.82 -5.13
N LEU A 134 10.71 2.67 -4.55
CA LEU A 134 11.47 2.05 -3.45
C LEU A 134 12.70 1.27 -3.95
N TYR A 135 12.64 0.75 -5.17
CA TYR A 135 13.72 0.01 -5.81
C TYR A 135 14.06 0.58 -7.19
N PRO A 136 14.78 1.72 -7.23
CA PRO A 136 15.21 2.34 -8.49
C PRO A 136 15.94 1.35 -9.40
N ASN A 137 15.82 1.53 -10.71
CA ASN A 137 16.41 0.65 -11.74
C ASN A 137 15.97 -0.82 -11.61
N HIS A 138 14.74 -1.05 -11.15
CA HIS A 138 14.19 -2.39 -10.90
C HIS A 138 15.01 -3.22 -9.91
N GLY A 139 15.57 -2.58 -8.86
CA GLY A 139 16.35 -3.26 -7.83
C GLY A 139 15.58 -4.29 -6.99
N TYR A 140 14.30 -4.53 -7.26
CA TYR A 140 13.42 -5.46 -6.57
C TYR A 140 13.53 -6.91 -7.07
N GLN A 141 14.33 -7.23 -8.09
CA GLN A 141 14.36 -8.57 -8.73
C GLN A 141 14.68 -9.74 -7.76
N GLY A 142 15.24 -9.47 -6.58
CA GLY A 142 15.46 -10.47 -5.51
C GLY A 142 14.38 -10.51 -4.42
N VAL A 143 13.37 -9.64 -4.49
CA VAL A 143 12.29 -9.51 -3.52
C VAL A 143 11.04 -10.11 -4.12
N LYS A 144 10.46 -11.12 -3.47
CA LYS A 144 9.17 -11.67 -3.87
C LYS A 144 8.03 -10.78 -3.38
N VAL A 145 6.92 -10.76 -4.08
CA VAL A 145 5.79 -9.86 -3.81
C VAL A 145 4.51 -10.67 -3.57
N ILE A 146 3.73 -10.27 -2.58
CA ILE A 146 2.35 -10.71 -2.37
C ILE A 146 1.45 -9.48 -2.53
N PRO A 147 0.85 -9.25 -3.72
CA PRO A 147 -0.05 -8.14 -3.93
C PRO A 147 -1.41 -8.45 -3.29
N ILE A 148 -1.90 -7.51 -2.48
CA ILE A 148 -3.19 -7.60 -1.79
C ILE A 148 -4.01 -6.39 -2.19
N ALA A 149 -5.04 -6.62 -3.02
CA ALA A 149 -5.95 -5.58 -3.46
C ALA A 149 -7.10 -5.41 -2.46
N ILE A 150 -7.35 -4.19 -2.01
CA ILE A 150 -8.50 -3.78 -1.20
C ILE A 150 -9.41 -2.91 -2.08
N ASN A 151 -10.71 -3.20 -2.13
CA ASN A 151 -11.66 -2.39 -2.89
C ASN A 151 -11.82 -0.99 -2.27
N CYS A 152 -11.45 0.04 -3.03
CA CYS A 152 -11.57 1.46 -2.67
C CYS A 152 -12.37 2.26 -3.72
N GLU A 153 -12.88 1.61 -4.77
CA GLU A 153 -13.49 2.27 -5.93
C GLU A 153 -15.00 2.02 -6.04
N ARG A 154 -15.50 0.92 -5.48
CA ARG A 154 -16.91 0.55 -5.59
C ARG A 154 -17.54 0.32 -4.23
N HIS A 155 -18.53 1.14 -3.88
CA HIS A 155 -19.35 0.88 -2.70
C HIS A 155 -20.14 -0.44 -2.81
N PRO A 156 -20.29 -1.21 -1.72
CA PRO A 156 -19.67 -0.98 -0.40
C PRO A 156 -18.20 -1.40 -0.33
N MET A 157 -17.37 -0.55 0.30
CA MET A 157 -15.95 -0.80 0.58
C MET A 157 -15.76 -1.22 2.05
N PRO A 158 -14.68 -1.93 2.42
CA PRO A 158 -14.42 -2.25 3.82
C PRO A 158 -14.16 -0.96 4.61
N LYS A 159 -14.73 -0.85 5.82
CA LYS A 159 -14.42 0.25 6.75
C LYS A 159 -12.98 0.11 7.28
N PRO A 160 -12.35 1.21 7.76
CA PRO A 160 -11.03 1.18 8.40
C PRO A 160 -10.86 0.07 9.45
N SER A 161 -11.88 -0.16 10.28
CA SER A 161 -11.89 -1.23 11.28
C SER A 161 -11.77 -2.64 10.69
N ARG A 162 -12.43 -2.91 9.54
CA ARG A 162 -12.34 -4.21 8.86
C ARG A 162 -10.98 -4.38 8.20
N SER A 163 -10.42 -3.33 7.62
CA SER A 163 -9.07 -3.36 7.02
C SER A 163 -7.98 -3.54 8.09
N TYR A 164 -8.10 -2.88 9.24
CA TYR A 164 -7.18 -3.06 10.37
C TYR A 164 -7.23 -4.48 10.93
N ALA A 165 -8.42 -5.05 11.11
CA ALA A 165 -8.60 -6.43 11.54
C ALA A 165 -8.04 -7.44 10.51
N PHE A 166 -8.24 -7.18 9.22
CA PHE A 166 -7.67 -7.98 8.13
C PHE A 166 -6.14 -7.97 8.18
N GLY A 167 -5.55 -6.79 8.39
CA GLY A 167 -4.12 -6.63 8.64
C GLY A 167 -3.63 -7.43 9.85
N LYS A 168 -4.35 -7.40 10.97
CA LYS A 168 -4.01 -8.20 12.17
C LYS A 168 -3.93 -9.70 11.84
N ALA A 169 -4.93 -10.23 11.16
CA ALA A 169 -4.96 -11.64 10.75
C ALA A 169 -3.83 -12.00 9.77
N ILE A 170 -3.50 -11.11 8.82
CA ILE A 170 -2.33 -11.31 7.93
C ILE A 170 -1.02 -11.29 8.73
N GLY A 171 -0.88 -10.37 9.68
CA GLY A 171 0.28 -10.32 10.58
C GLY A 171 0.44 -11.60 11.39
N ASP A 172 -0.65 -12.18 11.90
CA ASP A 172 -0.66 -13.46 12.61
C ASP A 172 -0.30 -14.63 11.70
N ALA A 173 -0.79 -14.64 10.46
CA ALA A 173 -0.40 -15.60 9.45
C ALA A 173 1.11 -15.55 9.16
N ILE A 174 1.67 -14.35 8.93
CA ILE A 174 3.11 -14.18 8.67
C ILE A 174 3.95 -14.63 9.87
N ARG A 175 3.56 -14.26 11.09
CA ARG A 175 4.27 -14.68 12.32
C ARG A 175 4.25 -16.19 12.52
N SER A 176 3.15 -16.86 12.17
CA SER A 176 3.00 -18.32 12.31
C SER A 176 3.66 -19.12 11.18
N TRP A 177 4.15 -18.46 10.12
CA TRP A 177 4.81 -19.15 9.01
C TRP A 177 6.23 -19.60 9.38
N GLU A 178 6.52 -20.89 9.18
CA GLU A 178 7.79 -21.53 9.50
C GLU A 178 8.88 -21.21 8.46
N SER A 179 9.34 -19.96 8.47
CA SER A 179 10.45 -19.46 7.65
C SER A 179 11.36 -18.55 8.48
N ASP A 180 12.57 -18.25 8.01
CA ASP A 180 13.48 -17.23 8.54
C ASP A 180 13.52 -15.95 7.68
N GLN A 181 12.71 -15.92 6.61
CA GLN A 181 12.62 -14.79 5.68
C GLN A 181 12.14 -13.50 6.35
N LYS A 182 12.67 -12.38 5.86
CA LYS A 182 12.30 -11.03 6.26
C LYS A 182 11.20 -10.49 5.35
N VAL A 183 10.14 -10.00 5.98
CA VAL A 183 8.95 -9.47 5.31
C VAL A 183 8.86 -7.97 5.56
N VAL A 184 8.83 -7.17 4.50
CA VAL A 184 8.44 -5.75 4.57
C VAL A 184 6.96 -5.63 4.23
N ILE A 185 6.25 -4.76 4.95
CA ILE A 185 4.83 -4.49 4.72
C ILE A 185 4.70 -3.12 4.03
N LEU A 186 4.00 -3.06 2.90
CA LEU A 186 3.75 -1.83 2.17
C LEU A 186 2.26 -1.48 2.26
N GLY A 187 1.94 -0.31 2.79
CA GLY A 187 0.59 0.27 2.74
C GLY A 187 0.58 1.40 1.74
N THR A 188 -0.10 1.23 0.61
CA THR A 188 0.00 2.17 -0.51
C THR A 188 -1.24 3.06 -0.62
N GLY A 189 -1.20 4.04 -1.52
CA GLY A 189 -2.31 4.97 -1.77
C GLY A 189 -2.43 6.09 -0.76
N GLY A 190 -3.57 6.79 -0.81
CA GLY A 190 -3.85 7.93 0.04
C GLY A 190 -2.95 9.16 -0.22
N LEU A 191 -3.06 10.22 0.58
CA LEU A 191 -3.97 10.37 1.72
C LEU A 191 -5.24 11.11 1.28
N SER A 192 -5.53 12.30 1.79
CA SER A 192 -6.68 13.07 1.32
C SER A 192 -6.55 13.43 -0.16
N HIS A 193 -7.61 13.15 -0.92
CA HIS A 193 -7.78 13.58 -2.30
C HIS A 193 -9.20 13.38 -2.83
N GLN A 194 -9.54 14.18 -3.82
CA GLN A 194 -10.74 14.00 -4.63
C GLN A 194 -10.41 14.23 -6.10
N LEU A 195 -10.62 13.22 -6.95
CA LEU A 195 -10.21 13.25 -8.36
C LEU A 195 -11.34 13.70 -9.30
N ASP A 196 -12.59 13.64 -8.85
CA ASP A 196 -13.77 13.81 -9.69
C ASP A 196 -14.85 14.72 -9.05
N GLY A 197 -15.77 15.17 -9.90
CA GLY A 197 -16.88 16.04 -9.55
C GLY A 197 -16.47 17.49 -9.26
N GLU A 198 -17.44 18.28 -8.77
CA GLU A 198 -17.25 19.73 -8.50
C GLU A 198 -16.25 20.02 -7.36
N ARG A 199 -15.92 19.01 -6.54
CA ARG A 199 -14.97 19.10 -5.43
C ARG A 199 -13.61 18.47 -5.76
N ALA A 200 -13.32 18.18 -7.03
CA ALA A 200 -12.01 17.70 -7.46
C ALA A 200 -10.88 18.66 -7.01
N GLY A 201 -9.76 18.11 -6.56
CA GLY A 201 -8.63 18.84 -5.99
C GLY A 201 -8.76 19.15 -4.49
N TYR A 202 -9.82 18.67 -3.81
CA TYR A 202 -9.95 18.82 -2.36
C TYR A 202 -8.89 18.01 -1.60
N LEU A 203 -8.28 18.67 -0.61
CA LEU A 203 -7.25 18.13 0.27
C LEU A 203 -7.55 18.53 1.73
N ASN A 204 -7.07 17.73 2.68
CA ASN A 204 -7.18 17.98 4.11
C ASN A 204 -5.93 17.48 4.85
N THR A 205 -4.85 18.25 4.76
CA THR A 205 -3.54 17.91 5.34
C THR A 205 -3.56 17.78 6.87
N ASP A 206 -4.47 18.47 7.56
CA ASP A 206 -4.62 18.34 9.01
C ASP A 206 -5.13 16.95 9.39
N PHE A 207 -6.11 16.44 8.63
CA PHE A 207 -6.60 15.07 8.80
C PHE A 207 -5.54 14.03 8.41
N ASP A 208 -4.80 14.29 7.34
CA ASP A 208 -3.70 13.42 6.91
C ASP A 208 -2.62 13.31 7.98
N GLN A 209 -2.23 14.44 8.57
CA GLN A 209 -1.22 14.47 9.62
C GLN A 209 -1.69 13.72 10.86
N MET A 210 -2.95 13.91 11.26
CA MET A 210 -3.59 13.19 12.36
C MET A 210 -3.62 11.68 12.09
N CYS A 211 -3.96 11.24 10.87
CA CYS A 211 -3.92 9.82 10.51
C CYS A 211 -2.52 9.24 10.66
N MET A 212 -1.50 9.93 10.15
CA MET A 212 -0.10 9.48 10.28
C MET A 212 0.34 9.39 11.74
N ASP A 213 -0.09 10.31 12.61
CA ASP A 213 0.17 10.24 14.05
C ASP A 213 -0.51 9.05 14.73
N LYS A 214 -1.78 8.82 14.40
CA LYS A 214 -2.56 7.71 14.96
C LYS A 214 -2.03 6.36 14.51
N LEU A 215 -1.54 6.23 13.27
CA LEU A 215 -0.87 5.00 12.82
C LEU A 215 0.34 4.63 13.70
N VAL A 216 1.05 5.59 14.30
CA VAL A 216 2.14 5.31 15.23
C VAL A 216 1.60 4.93 16.60
N ASN A 217 0.73 5.78 17.15
CA ASN A 217 0.47 5.80 18.59
C ASN A 217 -0.84 5.12 19.01
N ASP A 218 -1.84 5.08 18.14
CA ASP A 218 -3.22 4.68 18.47
C ASP A 218 -4.05 4.40 17.19
N PRO A 219 -3.72 3.35 16.41
CA PRO A 219 -4.38 3.09 15.13
C PRO A 219 -5.86 2.71 15.32
N GLU A 220 -6.25 2.16 16.47
CA GLU A 220 -7.64 1.88 16.81
C GLU A 220 -8.54 3.14 16.74
N ASP A 221 -8.01 4.34 16.99
CA ASP A 221 -8.78 5.59 16.84
C ASP A 221 -9.30 5.78 15.41
N LEU A 222 -8.53 5.38 14.40
CA LEU A 222 -8.94 5.47 13.00
C LEU A 222 -10.04 4.46 12.64
N CYS A 223 -10.23 3.41 13.45
CA CYS A 223 -11.28 2.42 13.25
C CYS A 223 -12.70 2.96 13.46
N GLN A 224 -12.85 4.15 14.06
CA GLN A 224 -14.14 4.77 14.32
C GLN A 224 -14.81 5.37 13.07
N TYR A 225 -14.02 5.70 12.04
CA TYR A 225 -14.53 6.36 10.84
C TYR A 225 -15.34 5.40 9.97
N SER A 226 -16.45 5.91 9.42
CA SER A 226 -17.14 5.27 8.30
C SER A 226 -16.53 5.71 6.96
N ASN A 227 -16.82 4.99 5.87
CA ASN A 227 -16.39 5.44 4.54
C ASN A 227 -17.01 6.79 4.18
N ASP A 228 -18.25 7.05 4.60
CA ASP A 228 -18.92 8.35 4.40
C ASP A 228 -18.21 9.47 5.15
N ASP A 229 -17.72 9.20 6.37
CA ASP A 229 -16.89 10.17 7.11
C ASP A 229 -15.59 10.46 6.37
N LEU A 230 -14.90 9.43 5.88
CA LEU A 230 -13.67 9.60 5.10
C LEU A 230 -13.92 10.40 3.81
N THR A 231 -14.98 10.06 3.06
CA THR A 231 -15.35 10.80 1.85
C THR A 231 -15.59 12.29 2.14
N ARG A 232 -16.27 12.60 3.25
CA ARG A 232 -16.54 13.98 3.67
C ARG A 232 -15.26 14.70 4.11
N ILE A 233 -14.45 14.07 4.96
CA ILE A 233 -13.30 14.70 5.63
C ILE A 233 -12.07 14.75 4.73
N ALA A 234 -11.81 13.71 3.96
CA ALA A 234 -10.57 13.49 3.20
C ALA A 234 -10.77 13.47 1.67
N GLY A 235 -12.00 13.63 1.18
CA GLY A 235 -12.32 13.55 -0.25
C GLY A 235 -12.71 12.13 -0.69
N ALA A 236 -13.31 12.01 -1.87
CA ALA A 236 -13.94 10.77 -2.33
C ALA A 236 -13.00 9.56 -2.32
N GLN A 237 -11.74 9.75 -2.72
CA GLN A 237 -10.72 8.71 -2.74
C GLN A 237 -9.91 8.61 -1.42
N GLY A 238 -10.20 9.45 -0.42
CA GLY A 238 -9.59 9.36 0.92
C GLY A 238 -9.88 8.03 1.66
N VAL A 239 -10.80 7.22 1.14
CA VAL A 239 -11.07 5.84 1.59
C VAL A 239 -9.86 4.90 1.43
N GLU A 240 -8.88 5.28 0.61
CA GLU A 240 -7.61 4.57 0.45
C GLU A 240 -6.79 4.44 1.76
N LEU A 241 -7.14 5.19 2.81
CA LEU A 241 -6.64 4.96 4.17
C LEU A 241 -6.79 3.48 4.62
N ALA A 242 -7.74 2.74 4.04
CA ALA A 242 -7.91 1.30 4.26
C ALA A 242 -6.62 0.49 4.09
N MET A 243 -5.78 0.79 3.11
CA MET A 243 -4.52 0.06 2.85
C MET A 243 -3.47 0.34 3.93
N TRP A 244 -3.38 1.58 4.39
CA TRP A 244 -2.51 1.98 5.51
C TRP A 244 -2.96 1.32 6.81
N MET A 245 -4.27 1.23 7.04
CA MET A 245 -4.84 0.51 8.18
C MET A 245 -4.52 -0.99 8.12
N ALA A 246 -4.66 -1.64 6.96
CA ALA A 246 -4.29 -3.05 6.81
C ALA A 246 -2.79 -3.28 7.04
N ALA A 247 -1.93 -2.45 6.44
CA ALA A 247 -0.49 -2.52 6.65
C ALA A 247 -0.10 -2.33 8.13
N ARG A 248 -0.68 -1.33 8.81
CA ARG A 248 -0.43 -1.09 10.23
C ARG A 248 -0.97 -2.22 11.11
N GLY A 249 -2.10 -2.82 10.74
CA GLY A 249 -2.70 -3.96 11.42
C GLY A 249 -1.78 -5.17 11.51
N CYS A 250 -0.88 -5.37 10.55
CA CYS A 250 0.09 -6.47 10.59
C CYS A 250 0.99 -6.45 11.84
N PHE A 251 1.16 -5.30 12.48
CA PHE A 251 2.00 -5.13 13.67
C PHE A 251 1.13 -5.09 14.94
N SER A 252 1.24 -6.09 15.81
CA SER A 252 0.47 -6.15 17.07
C SER A 252 1.05 -5.29 18.21
N GLY A 253 2.32 -4.88 18.08
CA GLY A 253 3.04 -4.12 19.10
C GLY A 253 3.19 -2.63 18.80
N PRO A 254 3.88 -1.90 19.69
CA PRO A 254 4.31 -0.54 19.42
C PRO A 254 5.25 -0.51 18.21
N VAL A 255 5.21 0.62 17.50
CA VAL A 255 6.10 0.90 16.37
C VAL A 255 6.82 2.21 16.63
N LYS A 256 8.02 2.33 16.08
CA LYS A 256 8.80 3.56 16.08
C LYS A 256 8.77 4.18 14.69
N GLU A 257 8.40 5.46 14.61
CA GLU A 257 8.56 6.24 13.39
C GLU A 257 10.03 6.61 13.16
N VAL A 258 10.53 6.33 11.96
CA VAL A 258 11.91 6.64 11.54
C VAL A 258 11.95 7.80 10.57
N GLU A 259 11.00 7.84 9.63
CA GLU A 259 10.89 8.90 8.64
C GLU A 259 9.40 9.17 8.38
N ARG A 260 9.07 10.45 8.18
CA ARG A 260 7.76 10.91 7.76
C ARG A 260 7.91 12.04 6.77
N ARG A 261 7.11 12.02 5.71
CA ARG A 261 6.94 13.18 4.82
C ARG A 261 5.51 13.26 4.31
N LEU A 262 4.98 14.47 4.24
CA LEU A 262 3.68 14.78 3.63
C LEU A 262 3.88 15.95 2.67
N VAL A 263 3.67 15.74 1.38
CA VAL A 263 3.76 16.79 0.35
C VAL A 263 2.42 16.93 -0.33
N ALA A 264 1.87 18.14 -0.30
CA ALA A 264 0.58 18.45 -0.87
C ALA A 264 0.65 19.81 -1.60
N PRO A 265 0.26 19.90 -2.89
CA PRO A 265 -0.23 18.81 -3.73
C PRO A 265 0.89 18.08 -4.49
N ILE A 266 0.78 16.75 -4.61
CA ILE A 266 1.37 15.99 -5.71
C ILE A 266 0.22 15.59 -6.63
N SER A 267 0.18 16.15 -7.84
CA SER A 267 -1.05 16.15 -8.67
C SER A 267 -2.25 16.71 -7.89
N ASN A 268 -3.29 15.90 -7.63
CA ASN A 268 -4.48 16.30 -6.85
C ASN A 268 -4.54 15.60 -5.48
N THR A 269 -3.40 15.14 -4.97
CA THR A 269 -3.34 14.30 -3.76
C THR A 269 -2.33 14.82 -2.74
N ALA A 270 -2.66 14.66 -1.45
CA ALA A 270 -1.71 14.81 -0.37
C ALA A 270 -0.86 13.54 -0.27
N ALA A 271 0.37 13.60 -0.78
CA ALA A 271 1.22 12.43 -0.89
C ALA A 271 2.00 12.17 0.40
N GLY A 272 1.69 11.05 1.05
CA GLY A 272 2.27 10.64 2.33
C GLY A 272 3.34 9.58 2.17
N LEU A 273 4.41 9.70 2.96
CA LEU A 273 5.52 8.77 3.11
C LEU A 273 5.75 8.53 4.60
N GLN A 274 5.78 7.28 5.05
CA GLN A 274 6.04 6.95 6.45
C GLN A 274 6.81 5.64 6.59
N LEU A 275 7.90 5.63 7.36
CA LEU A 275 8.64 4.42 7.71
C LEU A 275 8.45 4.12 9.19
N LEU A 276 7.83 2.98 9.49
CA LEU A 276 7.59 2.49 10.86
C LEU A 276 8.33 1.18 11.08
N LEU A 277 9.06 1.08 12.19
CA LEU A 277 9.75 -0.14 12.60
C LEU A 277 9.08 -0.75 13.83
N PRO A 278 9.04 -2.08 13.99
CA PRO A 278 8.68 -2.71 15.26
C PRO A 278 9.58 -2.18 16.39
N ALA A 279 8.99 -1.79 17.52
CA ALA A 279 9.71 -1.32 18.71
C ALA A 279 10.02 -2.43 19.71
#